data_AF-A0A1G3ZEG8-F1
#
_entry.id   AF-A0A1G3ZEG8-F1
#
_cell.length_a   1.000
_cell.length_b   1.000
_cell.length_c   1.000
_cell.angle_alpha   90.00
_cell.angle_beta   90.00
_cell.angle_gamma   90.00
#
_symmetry.space_group_name_H-M   'P 1'
#
loop_
_entity.id
_entity.type
_entity.pdbx_description
1 polymer ?
#
loop_
_entity_poly.entity_id
_entity_poly.type
_entity_poly.pdbx_seq_one_letter_code
_entity_poly.pdbx_strand_id
1 'polypeptide(L)'
;MNCQRVQRRLSAFRAGQLSGWRARRFATHLERCPNCRAEHDQLQRLDTVLSRWTVASEPRPGFEQRVWNRIRAAGRKRPAPTWGWWPRPAWLLSTACATALAMMTVTGGVARQRADATAKQQLFASIGLNQLDTFPAGSLTAGYMGQP
;
A
#
# COMPACT_ATOMS: atom_id res chain seq x y z
N MET A 1 28.78 -4.12 -8.28
CA MET A 1 27.59 -4.12 -7.39
C MET A 1 27.98 -4.86 -6.12
N ASN A 2 27.54 -4.42 -4.95
CA ASN A 2 27.92 -5.02 -3.67
C ASN A 2 26.88 -6.02 -3.18
N CYS A 3 27.32 -6.99 -2.38
CA CYS A 3 26.48 -8.06 -1.84
C CYS A 3 25.31 -7.49 -1.03
N GLN A 4 25.56 -6.51 -0.15
CA GLN A 4 24.52 -5.91 0.69
C GLN A 4 23.33 -5.31 -0.10
N ARG A 5 23.56 -4.81 -1.32
CA ARG A 5 22.47 -4.30 -2.18
C ARG A 5 21.71 -5.43 -2.86
N VAL A 6 22.42 -6.50 -3.24
CA VAL A 6 21.84 -7.69 -3.85
C VAL A 6 20.94 -8.38 -2.84
N GLN A 7 21.47 -8.69 -1.65
CA GLN A 7 20.75 -9.35 -0.55
C GLN A 7 19.46 -8.59 -0.18
N ARG A 8 19.56 -7.27 0.03
CA ARG A 8 18.38 -6.42 0.37
C ARG A 8 17.29 -6.37 -0.70
N ARG A 9 17.60 -6.68 -1.95
CA ARG A 9 16.64 -6.60 -3.07
C ARG A 9 16.47 -7.93 -3.80
N LEU A 10 16.91 -9.02 -3.19
CA LEU A 10 16.87 -10.34 -3.80
C LEU A 10 15.43 -10.80 -4.03
N SER A 11 14.55 -10.54 -3.07
CA SER A 11 13.10 -10.77 -3.18
C SER A 11 12.46 -9.99 -4.35
N ALA A 12 12.77 -8.70 -4.48
CA ALA A 12 12.28 -7.86 -5.57
C ALA A 12 12.81 -8.31 -6.94
N PHE A 13 14.05 -8.79 -7.01
CA PHE A 13 14.61 -9.39 -8.23
C PHE A 13 13.84 -10.66 -8.63
N ARG A 14 13.58 -11.56 -7.66
CA ARG A 14 12.83 -12.81 -7.90
C ARG A 14 11.37 -12.55 -8.30
N ALA A 15 10.76 -11.51 -7.74
CA ALA A 15 9.41 -11.08 -8.10
C ALA A 15 9.32 -10.32 -9.45
N GLY A 16 10.42 -10.19 -10.20
CA GLY A 16 10.44 -9.47 -11.48
C GLY A 16 10.25 -7.96 -11.36
N GLN A 17 10.43 -7.37 -10.18
CA GLN A 17 10.14 -5.95 -9.90
C GLN A 17 11.33 -5.02 -10.17
N LEU A 18 12.46 -5.56 -10.65
CA LEU A 18 13.62 -4.75 -11.03
C LEU A 18 13.57 -4.36 -12.50
N SER A 19 13.91 -3.11 -12.80
CA SER A 19 14.06 -2.63 -14.19
C SER A 19 15.16 -3.42 -14.92
N GLY A 20 15.03 -3.59 -16.24
CA GLY A 20 15.87 -4.51 -17.04
C GLY A 20 17.38 -4.35 -16.84
N TRP A 21 17.91 -3.12 -16.81
CA TRP A 21 19.33 -2.91 -16.54
C TRP A 21 19.75 -3.33 -15.12
N ARG A 22 18.90 -3.07 -14.11
CA ARG A 22 19.16 -3.50 -12.73
C ARG A 22 19.10 -5.01 -12.61
N ALA A 23 18.09 -5.64 -13.22
CA ALA A 23 17.96 -7.10 -13.25
C ALA A 23 19.19 -7.76 -13.89
N ARG A 24 19.70 -7.22 -15.00
CA ARG A 24 20.92 -7.73 -15.65
C ARG A 24 22.15 -7.63 -14.75
N ARG A 25 22.33 -6.50 -14.04
CA ARG A 25 23.43 -6.37 -13.07
C ARG A 25 23.29 -7.32 -11.87
N PHE A 26 22.06 -7.65 -11.47
CA PHE A 26 21.78 -8.65 -10.43
C PHE A 26 22.19 -10.04 -10.92
N ALA A 27 21.76 -10.43 -12.12
CA ALA A 27 22.14 -11.71 -12.73
C ALA A 27 23.67 -11.86 -12.83
N THR A 28 24.38 -10.87 -13.36
CA THR A 28 25.86 -10.90 -13.43
C THR A 28 26.53 -10.99 -12.05
N HIS A 29 25.92 -10.43 -11.00
CA HIS A 29 26.47 -10.55 -9.65
C HIS A 29 26.25 -11.96 -9.07
N LEU A 30 25.06 -12.55 -9.26
CA LEU A 30 24.78 -13.93 -8.85
C LEU A 30 25.68 -14.93 -9.58
N GLU A 31 26.07 -14.62 -10.82
CA GLU A 31 27.04 -15.40 -11.57
C GLU A 31 28.41 -15.47 -10.87
N ARG A 32 28.85 -14.34 -10.29
CA ARG A 32 30.21 -14.16 -9.75
C ARG A 32 30.33 -14.34 -8.24
N CYS A 33 29.24 -14.18 -7.48
CA CYS A 33 29.26 -14.22 -6.02
C CYS A 33 28.56 -15.49 -5.50
N PRO A 34 29.30 -16.47 -4.95
CA PRO A 34 28.71 -17.71 -4.44
C PRO A 34 27.79 -17.47 -3.23
N ASN A 35 28.10 -16.51 -2.36
CA ASN A 35 27.28 -16.20 -1.18
C ASN A 35 25.88 -15.70 -1.57
N CYS A 36 25.81 -14.73 -2.49
CA CYS A 36 24.52 -14.22 -2.97
C CYS A 36 23.74 -15.27 -3.77
N ARG A 37 24.44 -16.18 -4.46
CA ARG A 37 23.81 -17.31 -5.15
C ARG A 37 23.21 -18.31 -4.16
N ALA A 38 23.93 -18.65 -3.10
CA ALA A 38 23.43 -19.55 -2.06
C ALA A 38 22.15 -19.01 -1.40
N GLU A 39 22.09 -17.71 -1.09
CA GLU A 39 20.88 -17.07 -0.57
C GLU A 39 19.72 -17.11 -1.58
N HIS A 40 20.01 -16.86 -2.86
CA HIS A 40 19.00 -16.94 -3.92
C HIS A 40 18.40 -18.35 -4.00
N ASP A 41 19.25 -19.37 -3.94
CA ASP A 41 18.85 -20.76 -4.01
C ASP A 41 18.07 -21.21 -2.76
N GLN A 42 18.42 -20.69 -1.58
CA GLN A 42 17.63 -20.91 -0.37
C GLN A 42 16.21 -20.36 -0.51
N LEU A 43 16.05 -19.15 -1.02
CA LEU A 43 14.72 -18.57 -1.29
C LEU A 43 13.95 -19.38 -2.34
N GLN A 44 14.63 -19.91 -3.36
CA GLN A 44 14.01 -20.78 -4.37
C GLN A 44 13.51 -22.09 -3.78
N ARG A 45 14.26 -22.69 -2.86
CA ARG A 45 13.82 -23.90 -2.15
C ARG A 45 12.58 -23.62 -1.30
N LEU A 46 12.52 -22.48 -0.60
CA LEU A 46 11.35 -22.08 0.16
C LEU A 46 10.10 -21.97 -0.72
N ASP A 47 10.21 -21.29 -1.87
CA ASP A 47 9.08 -21.17 -2.81
C ASP A 47 8.62 -22.54 -3.33
N THR A 48 9.56 -23.47 -3.55
CA THR A 48 9.26 -24.84 -3.99
C THR A 48 8.51 -25.63 -2.92
N VAL A 49 8.79 -25.39 -1.65
CA VAL A 49 8.05 -26.02 -0.54
C VAL A 49 6.66 -25.40 -0.42
N LEU A 50 6.57 -24.07 -0.47
CA LEU A 50 5.31 -23.34 -0.35
C LEU A 50 4.36 -23.62 -1.51
N SER A 51 4.87 -23.79 -2.73
CA SER A 51 4.04 -24.11 -3.90
C SER A 51 3.40 -25.50 -3.80
N ARG A 52 3.98 -26.43 -3.04
CA ARG A 52 3.37 -27.74 -2.78
C ARG A 52 2.21 -27.67 -1.79
N TRP A 53 2.16 -26.62 -0.98
CA TRP A 53 1.10 -26.42 0.03
C TRP A 53 -0.11 -25.67 -0.53
N THR A 54 -0.08 -25.26 -1.81
CA THR A 54 -1.27 -24.70 -2.45
C THR A 54 -2.32 -25.79 -2.61
N VAL A 55 -3.17 -25.93 -1.61
CA VAL A 55 -4.48 -26.55 -1.78
C VAL A 55 -5.16 -25.76 -2.89
N ALA A 56 -5.46 -26.42 -4.01
CA ALA A 56 -6.28 -25.82 -5.05
C ALA A 56 -7.66 -25.55 -4.45
N SER A 57 -7.83 -24.37 -3.85
CA SER A 57 -9.11 -23.93 -3.32
C SER A 57 -9.94 -23.52 -4.52
N GLU A 58 -10.99 -24.28 -4.81
CA GLU A 58 -11.98 -23.88 -5.79
C GLU A 58 -12.55 -22.52 -5.36
N PRO A 59 -12.48 -21.48 -6.21
CA PRO A 59 -13.04 -20.18 -5.87
C PRO A 59 -14.55 -20.31 -5.71
N ARG A 60 -15.12 -19.58 -4.75
CA ARG A 60 -16.58 -19.56 -4.55
C ARG A 60 -17.30 -19.19 -5.86
N PRO A 61 -18.47 -19.79 -6.16
CA PRO A 61 -19.26 -19.44 -7.34
C PRO A 61 -19.39 -17.93 -7.56
N GLY A 62 -19.24 -17.51 -8.81
CA GLY A 62 -19.29 -16.10 -9.23
C GLY A 62 -18.11 -15.23 -8.81
N PHE A 63 -16.99 -15.82 -8.35
CA PHE A 63 -15.76 -15.08 -8.03
C PHE A 63 -15.28 -14.24 -9.22
N GLU A 64 -15.22 -14.83 -10.40
CA GLU A 64 -14.78 -14.14 -11.61
C GLU A 64 -15.63 -12.89 -11.92
N GLN A 65 -16.96 -13.02 -11.87
CA GLN A 65 -17.86 -11.88 -12.10
C GLN A 65 -17.66 -10.77 -11.06
N ARG A 66 -17.46 -11.12 -9.78
CA ARG A 66 -17.17 -10.13 -8.73
C ARG A 66 -15.83 -9.42 -8.97
N VAL A 67 -14.80 -10.15 -9.41
CA VAL A 67 -13.49 -9.58 -9.75
C VAL A 67 -13.62 -8.61 -10.93
N TRP A 68 -14.23 -9.04 -12.03
CA TRP A 68 -14.43 -8.19 -13.20
C TRP A 68 -15.27 -6.95 -12.90
N ASN A 69 -16.32 -7.09 -12.10
CA ASN A 69 -17.13 -5.94 -11.69
C ASN A 69 -16.32 -4.92 -10.88
N ARG A 70 -15.42 -5.37 -10.00
CA ARG A 70 -14.51 -4.48 -9.26
C ARG A 70 -13.49 -3.80 -10.18
N ILE A 71 -12.87 -4.53 -11.10
CA ILE A 71 -11.92 -3.95 -12.07
C ILE A 71 -12.60 -2.87 -12.91
N ARG A 72 -13.80 -3.16 -13.45
CA ARG A 72 -14.60 -2.18 -14.21
C ARG A 72 -15.03 -0.99 -13.37
N ALA A 73 -15.37 -1.20 -12.09
CA ALA A 73 -15.71 -0.11 -11.19
C ALA A 73 -14.50 0.77 -10.85
N ALA A 74 -13.31 0.18 -10.68
CA ALA A 74 -12.07 0.90 -10.41
C ALA A 74 -11.59 1.74 -11.62
N GLY A 75 -11.83 1.27 -12.84
CA GLY A 75 -11.53 2.02 -14.06
C GLY A 75 -12.51 3.17 -14.36
N ARG A 76 -13.71 3.15 -13.76
CA ARG A 76 -14.68 4.23 -13.92
C ARG A 76 -14.34 5.38 -12.98
N LYS A 77 -13.99 6.54 -13.55
CA LYS A 77 -13.94 7.79 -12.78
C LYS A 77 -15.31 7.99 -12.14
N ARG A 78 -15.36 8.14 -10.81
CA ARG A 78 -16.61 8.50 -10.13
C ARG A 78 -17.09 9.82 -10.73
N PRO A 79 -18.34 9.93 -11.20
CA PRO A 79 -18.86 11.23 -11.59
C PRO A 79 -18.73 12.15 -10.38
N ALA A 80 -18.09 13.30 -10.57
CA ALA A 80 -18.07 14.32 -9.53
C ALA A 80 -19.53 14.65 -9.18
N PRO A 81 -19.91 14.76 -7.90
CA PRO A 81 -21.25 15.16 -7.55
C PRO A 81 -21.50 16.54 -8.15
N THR A 82 -22.38 16.64 -9.14
CA THR A 82 -22.80 17.91 -9.74
C THR A 82 -23.80 18.56 -8.79
N TRP A 83 -23.31 19.01 -7.63
CA TRP A 83 -24.06 19.87 -6.74
C TRP A 83 -24.05 21.29 -7.33
N GLY A 84 -25.10 21.63 -8.07
CA GLY A 84 -25.42 23.03 -8.37
C GLY A 84 -25.43 23.38 -9.84
N TRP A 85 -26.44 22.88 -10.55
CA TRP A 85 -26.90 23.48 -11.81
C TRP A 85 -28.02 24.51 -11.57
N TRP A 86 -27.95 25.23 -10.45
CA TRP A 86 -28.82 26.38 -10.19
C TRP A 86 -27.95 27.64 -10.20
N PRO A 87 -28.26 28.65 -11.03
CA PRO A 87 -27.59 29.93 -10.96
C PRO A 87 -27.97 30.58 -9.62
N ARG A 88 -27.08 30.49 -8.63
CA ARG A 88 -27.24 31.25 -7.40
C ARG A 88 -27.04 32.73 -7.75
N PRO A 89 -28.03 33.62 -7.57
CA PRO A 89 -27.87 35.03 -7.86
C PRO A 89 -26.76 35.59 -6.95
N ALA A 90 -25.68 36.06 -7.57
CA ALA A 90 -24.40 36.38 -6.92
C ALA A 90 -24.48 37.53 -5.89
N TRP A 91 -25.62 38.21 -5.78
CA TRP A 91 -25.78 39.43 -5.00
C TRP A 91 -26.24 39.18 -3.55
N LEU A 92 -26.69 37.97 -3.21
CA LEU A 92 -27.17 37.63 -1.85
C LEU A 92 -26.11 37.01 -0.93
N LEU A 93 -24.92 36.69 -1.44
CA LEU A 93 -23.87 35.99 -0.67
C LEU A 93 -22.76 36.92 -0.13
N SER A 94 -22.61 38.14 -0.63
CA SER A 94 -21.44 38.98 -0.30
C SER A 94 -21.40 39.48 1.14
N THR A 95 -22.54 39.65 1.82
CA THR A 95 -22.56 40.21 3.18
C THR A 95 -22.68 39.16 4.29
N ALA A 96 -23.25 37.98 4.01
CA ALA A 96 -23.39 36.90 5.00
C ALA A 96 -22.23 35.87 4.98
N CYS A 97 -21.51 35.73 3.86
CA CYS A 97 -20.45 34.71 3.74
C CYS A 97 -19.18 35.04 4.51
N ALA A 98 -18.84 36.33 4.71
CA ALA A 98 -17.58 36.70 5.35
C ALA A 98 -17.50 36.25 6.81
N THR A 99 -18.61 36.31 7.54
CA THR A 99 -18.66 35.94 8.97
C THR A 99 -18.82 34.44 9.19
N ALA A 100 -19.60 33.75 8.34
CA ALA A 100 -19.81 32.30 8.45
C ALA A 100 -18.56 31.48 8.03
N LEU A 101 -17.80 31.93 7.03
CA LEU A 101 -16.56 31.26 6.58
C LEU A 101 -15.45 31.31 7.64
N ALA A 102 -15.40 32.38 8.45
CA ALA A 102 -14.44 32.51 9.54
C ALA A 102 -14.74 31.53 10.69
N MET A 103 -16.01 31.33 11.06
CA MET A 103 -16.37 30.38 12.13
C MET A 103 -16.29 28.90 11.68
N MET A 104 -16.58 28.61 10.41
CA MET A 104 -16.62 27.23 9.90
C MET A 104 -15.22 26.64 9.59
N THR A 105 -14.23 27.48 9.29
CA THR A 105 -12.83 27.04 9.11
C THR A 105 -12.18 26.67 10.44
N VAL A 106 -12.46 27.42 11.51
CA VAL A 106 -11.91 27.18 12.85
C VAL A 106 -12.52 25.93 13.51
N THR A 107 -13.81 25.69 13.35
CA THR A 107 -14.48 24.50 13.94
C THR A 107 -14.39 23.26 13.04
N GLY A 108 -14.47 23.42 11.72
CA GLY A 108 -14.42 22.31 10.75
C GLY A 108 -13.04 21.69 10.57
N GLY A 109 -11.96 22.47 10.74
CA GLY A 109 -10.58 21.97 10.67
C GLY A 109 -10.25 20.95 11.77
N VAL A 110 -10.75 21.19 12.98
CA VAL A 110 -10.48 20.34 14.16
C VAL A 110 -11.30 19.04 14.13
N ALA A 111 -12.51 19.07 13.58
CA ALA A 111 -13.35 17.88 13.44
C ALA A 111 -12.83 16.92 12.35
N ARG A 112 -12.31 17.45 11.22
CA ARG A 112 -11.71 16.65 10.15
C ARG A 112 -10.43 15.94 10.59
N GLN A 113 -9.58 16.62 11.37
CA GLN A 113 -8.36 16.01 11.91
C GLN A 113 -8.66 14.83 12.85
N ARG A 114 -9.71 14.92 13.67
CA ARG A 114 -10.13 13.81 14.55
C ARG A 114 -10.69 12.62 13.76
N ALA A 115 -11.52 12.87 12.74
CA ALA A 115 -12.11 11.83 11.91
C ALA A 115 -11.05 11.05 11.10
N ASP A 116 -10.07 11.74 10.51
CA ASP A 116 -9.00 11.11 9.72
C ASP A 116 -8.03 10.30 10.61
N ALA A 117 -7.79 10.74 11.84
CA ALA A 117 -7.00 9.99 12.82
C ALA A 117 -7.71 8.68 13.24
N THR A 118 -9.00 8.74 13.57
CA THR A 118 -9.80 7.54 13.89
C THR A 118 -9.95 6.60 12.70
N ALA A 119 -10.13 7.13 11.48
CA ALA A 119 -10.29 6.33 10.28
C ALA A 119 -9.02 5.54 9.96
N LYS A 120 -7.84 6.17 10.02
CA LYS A 120 -6.56 5.45 9.88
C LYS A 120 -6.41 4.38 10.95
N GLN A 121 -6.68 4.70 12.21
CA GLN A 121 -6.51 3.77 13.33
C GLN A 121 -7.43 2.55 13.23
N GLN A 122 -8.69 2.74 12.79
CA GLN A 122 -9.61 1.63 12.52
C GLN A 122 -9.17 0.77 11.33
N LEU A 123 -8.60 1.38 10.29
CA LEU A 123 -8.08 0.67 9.12
C LEU A 123 -6.89 -0.22 9.49
N PHE A 124 -5.94 0.29 10.27
CA PHE A 124 -4.81 -0.49 10.78
C PHE A 124 -5.25 -1.64 11.68
N ALA A 125 -6.24 -1.41 12.56
CA ALA A 125 -6.82 -2.46 13.39
C ALA A 125 -7.55 -3.54 12.56
N SER A 126 -8.26 -3.16 11.51
CA SER A 126 -9.00 -4.11 10.64
C SER A 126 -8.08 -5.03 9.83
N ILE A 127 -6.85 -4.59 9.54
CA ILE A 127 -5.83 -5.38 8.80
C ILE A 127 -4.87 -6.08 9.78
N GLY A 128 -5.07 -5.94 11.10
CA GLY A 128 -4.25 -6.58 12.14
C GLY A 128 -2.83 -6.02 12.24
N LEU A 129 -2.56 -4.83 11.70
CA LEU A 129 -1.23 -4.22 11.72
C LEU A 129 -0.89 -3.59 13.08
N ASN A 130 -1.87 -3.39 13.96
CA ASN A 130 -1.66 -2.96 15.35
C ASN A 130 -0.94 -4.01 16.22
N GLN A 131 -0.91 -5.28 15.79
CA GLN A 131 -0.12 -6.33 16.42
C GLN A 131 1.39 -6.16 16.17
N LEU A 132 1.77 -5.28 15.23
CA LEU A 132 3.16 -4.99 14.92
C LEU A 132 3.77 -3.90 15.83
N ASP A 133 3.01 -3.36 16.78
CA ASP A 133 3.51 -2.32 17.69
C ASP A 133 4.19 -2.92 18.95
N THR A 134 3.93 -4.19 19.26
CA THR A 134 4.49 -4.89 20.43
C THR A 134 5.41 -6.02 20.01
N PHE A 135 6.62 -5.67 19.57
CA PHE A 135 7.66 -6.66 19.28
C PHE A 135 8.67 -6.77 20.42
N PRO A 136 9.11 -8.00 20.76
CA PRO A 136 10.20 -8.20 21.71
C PRO A 136 11.50 -7.58 21.19
N ALA A 137 12.35 -7.12 22.10
CA ALA A 137 13.66 -6.56 21.76
C ALA A 137 14.48 -7.58 20.95
N GLY A 138 14.99 -7.15 19.80
CA GLY A 138 15.74 -7.99 18.86
C GLY A 138 14.97 -8.42 17.60
N SER A 139 13.72 -7.99 17.42
CA SER A 139 12.97 -8.24 16.18
C SER A 139 13.56 -7.47 14.98
N LEU A 140 13.30 -8.01 13.77
CA LEU A 140 13.73 -7.43 12.50
C LEU A 140 13.22 -5.99 12.26
N THR A 141 12.14 -5.59 12.94
CA THR A 141 11.57 -4.24 12.86
C THR A 141 12.48 -3.18 13.46
N ALA A 142 13.22 -3.49 14.52
CA ALA A 142 14.17 -2.56 15.15
C ALA A 142 15.29 -2.09 14.20
N GLY A 143 15.64 -2.91 13.19
CA GLY A 143 16.65 -2.57 12.19
C GLY A 143 16.13 -1.81 10.96
N TYR A 144 14.81 -1.83 10.71
CA TYR A 144 14.22 -1.31 9.46
C TYR A 144 13.26 -0.13 9.67
N MET A 145 12.51 -0.12 10.77
CA MET A 145 11.70 1.01 11.18
C MET A 145 12.45 1.70 12.31
N GLY A 146 13.27 2.69 11.97
CA GLY A 146 13.91 3.54 12.96
C GLY A 146 12.87 4.02 13.96
N GLN A 147 13.21 3.92 15.26
CA GLN A 147 12.34 4.36 16.35
C GLN A 147 11.85 5.80 16.12
N PRO A 148 10.66 6.18 16.60
CA PRO A 148 10.28 7.59 16.65
C PRO A 148 11.27 8.39 17.49
#